data_AF-A0A8T4NX17-F1
#
_entry.id   AF-A0A8T4NX17-F1
#
_cell.length_a   1.000
_cell.length_b   1.000
_cell.length_c   1.000
_cell.angle_alpha   90.00
_cell.angle_beta   90.00
_cell.angle_gamma   90.00
#
_symmetry.space_group_name_H-M   'P 1'
#
loop_
_entity.id
_entity.type
_entity.pdbx_description
1 polymer ?
#
loop_
_entity_poly.entity_id
_entity_poly.type
_entity_poly.pdbx_seq_one_letter_code
_entity_poly.pdbx_strand_id
1 'polypeptide(L)'
;IKKTKLHRNIVYDNLEKLIEKGLVGFVLIKNIKHFEVASSEELKEYVNRKREEILNEEKIMKELLPQIEKLKISSERKQEATIFRGKKGLKTILEEITKIKSELLVFGTGWGMKESMGSYYEQWHLKLKLNKVKCKILLPENKKRDFLNPFIAKYLSEKEVIPSTIAIYEDKVLNIIWGEEPIAILIISEKASQSYKNYFELLWKTAKS
;
A
#
# COMPACT_ATOMS: atom_id res chain seq x y z
N ILE A 1 -39.65 17.36 -16.58
CA ILE A 1 -39.46 17.90 -15.21
C ILE A 1 -40.46 17.32 -14.21
N LYS A 2 -41.77 17.64 -14.25
CA LYS A 2 -42.76 17.14 -13.25
C LYS A 2 -42.73 15.61 -13.02
N LYS A 3 -42.53 14.81 -14.06
CA LYS A 3 -42.44 13.33 -13.96
C LYS A 3 -41.21 12.82 -13.21
N THR A 4 -40.12 13.60 -13.15
CA THR A 4 -38.85 13.19 -12.53
C THR A 4 -38.83 13.37 -11.02
N LYS A 5 -39.77 14.14 -10.45
CA LYS A 5 -39.79 14.55 -9.03
C LYS A 5 -38.53 15.32 -8.57
N LEU A 6 -37.68 15.77 -9.49
CA LEU A 6 -36.46 16.52 -9.20
C LEU A 6 -36.64 18.03 -9.41
N HIS A 7 -35.81 18.82 -8.73
CA HIS A 7 -35.75 20.27 -8.93
C HIS A 7 -35.30 20.61 -10.35
N ARG A 8 -35.87 21.66 -10.95
CA ARG A 8 -35.68 22.00 -12.38
C ARG A 8 -34.22 22.11 -12.80
N ASN A 9 -33.38 22.74 -11.98
CA ASN A 9 -31.96 22.97 -12.29
C ASN A 9 -31.21 21.63 -12.38
N ILE A 10 -31.49 20.69 -11.46
CA ILE A 10 -30.91 19.35 -11.47
C ILE A 10 -31.28 18.60 -12.77
N VAL A 11 -32.51 18.77 -13.25
CA VAL A 11 -32.94 18.11 -14.50
C VAL A 11 -32.19 18.66 -15.70
N TYR A 12 -32.01 19.97 -15.81
CA TYR A 12 -31.28 20.57 -16.94
C TYR A 12 -29.79 20.27 -16.88
N ASP A 13 -29.14 20.38 -15.73
CA ASP A 13 -27.71 20.05 -15.56
C ASP A 13 -27.42 18.59 -15.95
N ASN A 14 -28.32 17.67 -15.60
CA ASN A 14 -28.17 16.27 -15.98
C ASN A 14 -28.49 16.03 -17.46
N LEU A 15 -29.47 16.72 -18.04
CA LEU A 15 -29.76 16.61 -19.47
C LEU A 15 -28.58 17.12 -20.31
N GLU A 16 -27.92 18.21 -19.91
CA GLU A 16 -26.72 18.69 -20.58
C GLU A 16 -25.57 17.68 -20.50
N LYS A 17 -25.32 17.10 -19.33
CA LYS A 17 -24.32 16.01 -19.18
C LYS A 17 -24.65 14.77 -20.01
N LEU A 18 -25.94 14.45 -20.17
CA LEU A 18 -26.37 13.32 -21.01
C LEU A 18 -26.23 13.66 -22.50
N ILE A 19 -26.43 14.91 -22.90
CA ILE A 19 -26.16 15.40 -24.26
C ILE A 19 -24.67 15.35 -24.56
N GLU A 20 -23.80 15.84 -23.66
CA GLU A 20 -22.34 15.76 -23.82
C GLU A 20 -21.86 14.30 -23.98
N LYS A 21 -22.53 13.38 -23.28
CA LYS A 21 -22.27 11.94 -23.41
C LYS A 21 -22.89 11.33 -24.67
N GLY A 22 -23.73 12.04 -25.42
CA GLY A 22 -24.43 11.50 -26.60
C GLY A 22 -25.53 10.49 -26.24
N LEU A 23 -26.02 10.50 -25.00
CA LEU A 23 -27.07 9.59 -24.51
C LEU A 23 -28.48 10.18 -24.68
N VAL A 24 -28.56 11.50 -24.88
CA VAL A 24 -29.80 12.26 -25.07
C VAL A 24 -29.55 13.28 -26.17
N GLY A 25 -30.46 13.39 -27.13
CA GLY A 25 -30.50 14.45 -28.14
C GLY A 25 -31.59 15.47 -27.83
N PHE A 26 -31.68 16.52 -28.66
CA PHE A 26 -32.85 17.41 -28.64
C PHE A 26 -33.20 17.93 -30.04
N VAL A 27 -34.49 18.14 -30.27
CA VAL A 27 -35.03 18.82 -31.44
C VAL A 27 -35.74 20.11 -31.03
N LEU A 28 -35.65 21.14 -31.87
CA LEU A 28 -36.34 22.41 -31.66
C LEU A 28 -37.69 22.39 -32.37
N ILE A 29 -38.78 22.37 -31.61
CA ILE A 29 -40.14 22.46 -32.13
C ILE A 29 -40.74 23.76 -31.61
N LYS A 30 -41.10 24.68 -32.51
CA LYS A 30 -41.67 26.01 -32.16
C LYS A 30 -40.82 26.75 -31.11
N ASN A 31 -39.49 26.73 -31.28
CA ASN A 31 -38.51 27.36 -30.39
C ASN A 31 -38.40 26.75 -28.96
N ILE A 32 -38.92 25.54 -28.75
CA ILE A 32 -38.82 24.79 -27.50
C ILE A 32 -37.94 23.56 -27.71
N LYS A 33 -36.98 23.31 -26.80
CA LYS A 33 -36.15 22.10 -26.82
C LYS A 33 -36.95 20.89 -26.35
N HIS A 34 -37.14 19.92 -27.24
CA HIS A 34 -37.70 18.61 -26.93
C HIS A 34 -36.55 17.60 -26.87
N PHE A 35 -36.33 17.01 -25.70
CA PHE A 35 -35.25 16.05 -25.47
C PHE A 35 -35.71 14.63 -25.79
N GLU A 36 -34.88 13.86 -26.46
CA GLU A 36 -35.14 12.47 -26.83
C GLU A 36 -33.95 11.58 -26.49
N VAL A 37 -34.21 10.29 -26.24
CA VAL A 37 -33.15 9.32 -25.96
C VAL A 37 -32.41 9.02 -27.25
N ALA A 38 -31.08 8.89 -27.16
CA ALA A 38 -30.27 8.46 -28.29
C ALA A 38 -30.76 7.11 -28.84
N SER A 39 -30.68 6.95 -30.15
CA SER A 39 -31.01 5.71 -30.87
C SER A 39 -30.14 4.54 -30.44
N SER A 40 -30.55 3.31 -30.80
CA SER A 40 -29.78 2.10 -30.52
C SER A 40 -28.36 2.15 -31.09
N GLU A 41 -28.19 2.73 -32.28
CA GLU A 41 -26.91 2.87 -32.95
C GLU A 41 -26.02 3.89 -32.23
N GLU A 42 -26.55 5.04 -31.82
CA GLU A 42 -25.82 6.06 -31.07
C GLU A 42 -25.38 5.56 -29.68
N LEU A 43 -26.22 4.77 -29.00
CA LEU A 43 -25.86 4.14 -27.73
C LEU A 43 -24.75 3.09 -27.89
N LYS A 44 -24.77 2.30 -28.98
CA LYS A 44 -23.68 1.36 -29.30
C LYS A 44 -22.38 2.13 -29.59
N GLU A 45 -22.47 3.22 -30.33
CA GLU A 45 -21.33 4.08 -30.65
C GLU A 45 -20.72 4.71 -29.40
N TYR A 46 -21.54 5.19 -28.46
CA TYR A 46 -21.07 5.67 -27.15
C TYR A 46 -20.25 4.61 -26.40
N VAL A 47 -20.74 3.37 -26.35
CA VAL A 47 -20.05 2.26 -25.67
C VAL A 47 -18.73 1.92 -26.39
N ASN A 48 -18.73 1.91 -27.73
CA ASN A 48 -17.53 1.63 -28.50
C ASN A 48 -16.46 2.72 -28.31
N ARG A 49 -16.85 4.00 -28.37
CA ARG A 49 -15.95 5.13 -28.06
C ARG A 49 -15.33 5.00 -26.66
N LYS A 50 -16.13 4.63 -25.65
CA LYS A 50 -15.62 4.38 -24.29
C LYS A 50 -14.61 3.24 -24.23
N ARG A 51 -14.83 2.16 -25.00
CA ARG A 51 -13.85 1.07 -25.10
C ARG A 51 -12.55 1.53 -25.75
N GLU A 52 -12.63 2.32 -26.82
CA GLU A 52 -11.44 2.86 -27.49
C GLU A 52 -10.65 3.80 -26.59
N GLU A 53 -11.33 4.67 -25.83
CA GLU A 53 -10.71 5.53 -24.80
C GLU A 53 -9.92 4.68 -23.79
N ILE A 54 -10.53 3.63 -23.23
CA ILE A 54 -9.88 2.74 -22.27
C ILE A 54 -8.67 2.04 -22.90
N LEU A 55 -8.80 1.51 -24.12
CA LEU A 55 -7.71 0.84 -24.82
C LEU A 55 -6.54 1.79 -25.09
N ASN A 56 -6.83 3.05 -25.41
CA ASN A 56 -5.80 4.07 -25.61
C ASN A 56 -5.12 4.45 -24.29
N GLU A 57 -5.87 4.62 -23.20
CA GLU A 57 -5.31 4.83 -21.86
C GLU A 57 -4.41 3.65 -21.43
N GLU A 58 -4.83 2.40 -21.67
CA GLU A 58 -4.01 1.22 -21.41
C GLU A 58 -2.72 1.19 -22.22
N LYS A 59 -2.77 1.63 -23.49
CA LYS A 59 -1.58 1.72 -24.35
C LYS A 59 -0.60 2.77 -23.82
N ILE A 60 -1.09 3.97 -23.50
CA ILE A 60 -0.28 5.04 -22.90
C ILE A 60 0.36 4.55 -21.60
N MET A 61 -0.42 3.87 -20.75
CA MET A 61 0.09 3.30 -19.50
C MET A 61 1.23 2.29 -19.77
N LYS A 62 1.05 1.37 -20.73
CA LYS A 62 2.09 0.39 -21.09
C LYS A 62 3.37 1.04 -21.63
N GLU A 63 3.26 2.16 -22.34
CA GLU A 63 4.41 2.92 -22.84
C GLU A 63 5.13 3.72 -21.73
N LEU A 64 4.37 4.27 -20.78
CA LEU A 64 4.91 5.04 -19.66
C LEU A 64 5.48 4.17 -18.54
N LEU A 65 4.94 2.97 -18.31
CA LEU A 65 5.37 2.07 -17.23
C LEU A 65 6.89 1.82 -17.22
N PRO A 66 7.53 1.43 -18.34
CA PRO A 66 8.98 1.25 -18.39
C PRO A 66 9.76 2.54 -18.10
N GLN A 67 9.22 3.71 -18.47
CA GLN A 67 9.87 5.00 -18.20
C GLN A 67 9.77 5.37 -16.71
N ILE A 68 8.62 5.11 -16.09
CA ILE A 68 8.42 5.27 -14.64
C ILE A 68 9.35 4.33 -13.87
N GLU A 69 9.47 3.08 -14.31
CA GLU A 69 10.41 2.10 -13.73
C GLU A 69 11.86 2.56 -13.89
N LYS A 70 12.25 3.06 -15.08
CA LYS A 70 13.59 3.63 -15.31
C LYS A 70 13.85 4.86 -14.45
N LEU A 71 12.87 5.75 -14.26
CA LEU A 71 13.01 6.92 -13.38
C LEU A 71 13.25 6.49 -11.92
N LYS A 72 12.55 5.44 -11.46
CA LYS A 72 12.80 4.82 -10.14
C LYS A 72 14.18 4.16 -10.03
N ILE A 73 14.72 3.64 -11.13
CA ILE A 73 16.07 3.05 -11.16
C ILE A 73 17.14 4.15 -11.20
N SER A 74 16.90 5.25 -11.94
CA SER A 74 17.84 6.37 -12.09
C SER A 74 18.01 7.23 -10.84
N SER A 75 17.17 7.05 -9.82
CA SER A 75 17.37 7.60 -8.48
C SER A 75 18.39 6.78 -7.68
N GLU A 76 19.55 6.45 -8.26
CA GLU A 76 20.73 5.89 -7.57
C GLU A 76 21.27 6.75 -6.41
N ARG A 77 20.54 7.80 -6.01
CA ARG A 77 20.58 8.36 -4.66
C ARG A 77 19.90 7.38 -3.68
N LYS A 78 20.59 6.27 -3.36
CA LYS A 78 20.22 5.24 -2.36
C LYS A 78 20.19 5.78 -0.91
N GLN A 79 19.62 6.95 -0.69
CA GLN A 79 19.44 7.58 0.62
C GLN A 79 18.10 8.33 0.61
N GLU A 80 17.02 7.56 0.66
CA GLU A 80 15.68 8.09 0.79
C GLU A 80 15.10 7.66 2.14
N ALA A 81 14.35 8.56 2.79
CA ALA A 81 13.58 8.25 3.97
C ALA A 81 12.12 8.65 3.72
N THR A 82 11.20 7.69 3.83
CA THR A 82 9.77 7.90 3.62
C THR A 82 9.02 7.68 4.94
N ILE A 83 8.14 8.61 5.31
CA ILE A 83 7.32 8.53 6.52
C ILE A 83 5.93 8.04 6.15
N PHE A 84 5.47 7.00 6.84
CA PHE A 84 4.13 6.44 6.72
C PHE A 84 3.36 6.67 8.02
N ARG A 85 2.09 7.04 7.90
CA ARG A 85 1.20 7.29 9.04
C ARG A 85 -0.01 6.39 8.96
N GLY A 86 -0.41 5.90 10.12
CA GLY A 86 -1.62 5.10 10.29
C GLY A 86 -1.52 3.69 9.70
N LYS A 87 -2.52 2.87 10.04
CA LYS A 87 -2.53 1.44 9.75
C LYS A 87 -2.48 1.12 8.25
N LYS A 88 -3.11 1.96 7.41
CA LYS A 88 -3.18 1.73 5.96
C LYS A 88 -1.81 1.87 5.30
N GLY A 89 -1.02 2.87 5.66
CA GLY A 89 0.34 3.07 5.14
C GLY A 89 1.27 1.93 5.54
N LEU A 90 1.21 1.52 6.82
CA LEU A 90 2.01 0.41 7.33
C LEU A 90 1.69 -0.92 6.65
N LYS A 91 0.41 -1.21 6.37
CA LYS A 91 0.02 -2.46 5.69
C LYS A 91 0.74 -2.64 4.35
N THR A 92 0.93 -1.57 3.58
CA THR A 92 1.61 -1.65 2.27
C THR A 92 3.05 -2.16 2.41
N ILE A 93 3.81 -1.60 3.37
CA ILE A 93 5.22 -1.96 3.59
C ILE A 93 5.32 -3.35 4.24
N LEU A 94 4.45 -3.63 5.20
CA LEU A 94 4.41 -4.94 5.84
C LEU A 94 4.11 -6.03 4.80
N GLU A 95 3.21 -5.77 3.84
CA GLU A 95 2.91 -6.69 2.75
C GLU A 95 4.11 -6.90 1.81
N GLU A 96 4.90 -5.87 1.54
CA GLU A 96 6.17 -5.98 0.79
C GLU A 96 7.13 -6.95 1.48
N ILE A 97 7.31 -6.82 2.80
CA ILE A 97 8.17 -7.70 3.61
C ILE A 97 7.74 -9.17 3.48
N THR A 98 6.44 -9.46 3.31
CA THR A 98 6.00 -10.86 3.13
C THR A 98 6.48 -11.51 1.85
N LYS A 99 6.98 -10.74 0.88
CA LYS A 99 7.35 -11.23 -0.46
C LYS A 99 8.86 -11.33 -0.66
N ILE A 100 9.66 -10.85 0.29
CA ILE A 100 11.12 -10.85 0.19
C ILE A 100 11.67 -12.27 0.10
N LYS A 101 12.83 -12.40 -0.53
CA LYS A 101 13.60 -13.67 -0.59
C LYS A 101 14.83 -13.65 0.31
N SER A 102 15.19 -12.47 0.82
CA SER A 102 16.27 -12.25 1.77
C SER A 102 15.85 -12.58 3.21
N GLU A 103 16.83 -12.61 4.11
CA GLU A 103 16.57 -12.74 5.54
C GLU A 103 16.05 -11.42 6.12
N LEU A 104 14.99 -11.50 6.91
CA LEU A 104 14.45 -10.42 7.72
C LEU A 104 15.12 -10.41 9.10
N LEU A 105 15.66 -9.28 9.52
CA LEU A 105 16.22 -9.10 10.86
C LEU A 105 15.33 -8.13 11.65
N VAL A 106 14.89 -8.51 12.84
CA VAL A 106 13.96 -7.70 13.64
C VAL A 106 14.48 -7.54 15.07
N PHE A 107 14.55 -6.31 15.57
CA PHE A 107 14.91 -6.03 16.96
C PHE A 107 14.22 -4.77 17.48
N GLY A 108 14.44 -4.45 18.76
CA GLY A 108 13.76 -3.33 19.43
C GLY A 108 12.23 -3.49 19.37
N THR A 109 11.75 -4.73 19.49
CA THR A 109 10.35 -5.15 19.33
C THR A 109 9.87 -5.94 20.55
N GLY A 110 8.58 -6.27 20.61
CA GLY A 110 7.96 -7.02 21.73
C GLY A 110 6.64 -6.44 22.23
N TRP A 111 6.21 -5.31 21.67
CA TRP A 111 4.94 -4.64 21.98
C TRP A 111 4.39 -3.91 20.75
N GLY A 112 3.08 -3.64 20.76
CA GLY A 112 2.47 -2.60 19.96
C GLY A 112 1.93 -3.05 18.61
N MET A 113 2.56 -4.02 17.93
CA MET A 113 2.08 -4.47 16.62
C MET A 113 0.69 -5.11 16.71
N LYS A 114 0.45 -5.99 17.69
CA LYS A 114 -0.84 -6.69 17.81
C LYS A 114 -1.95 -5.72 18.19
N GLU A 115 -1.67 -4.82 19.13
CA GLU A 115 -2.57 -3.78 19.61
C GLU A 115 -2.91 -2.78 18.48
N SER A 116 -1.89 -2.34 17.73
CA SER A 116 -2.06 -1.37 16.65
C SER A 116 -2.74 -1.98 15.43
N MET A 117 -2.40 -3.22 15.05
CA MET A 117 -2.82 -3.82 13.77
C MET A 117 -4.00 -4.78 13.87
N GLY A 118 -4.40 -5.18 15.09
CA GLY A 118 -5.52 -6.10 15.31
C GLY A 118 -5.33 -7.41 14.54
N SER A 119 -6.40 -7.89 13.88
CA SER A 119 -6.41 -9.16 13.13
C SER A 119 -5.40 -9.23 11.97
N TYR A 120 -4.84 -8.10 11.52
CA TYR A 120 -3.79 -8.11 10.51
C TYR A 120 -2.48 -8.68 11.05
N TYR A 121 -2.26 -8.61 12.38
CA TYR A 121 -1.08 -9.20 13.02
C TYR A 121 -0.97 -10.71 12.71
N GLU A 122 -2.03 -11.49 12.95
CA GLU A 122 -2.03 -12.93 12.69
C GLU A 122 -1.90 -13.23 11.19
N GLN A 123 -2.61 -12.46 10.35
CA GLN A 123 -2.55 -12.62 8.89
C GLN A 123 -1.14 -12.40 8.35
N TRP A 124 -0.44 -11.37 8.85
CA TRP A 124 0.91 -11.05 8.40
C TRP A 124 1.92 -12.13 8.79
N HIS A 125 1.87 -12.63 10.03
CA HIS A 125 2.74 -13.72 10.48
C HIS A 125 2.47 -15.02 9.71
N LEU A 126 1.19 -15.31 9.38
CA LEU A 126 0.83 -16.44 8.55
C LEU A 126 1.44 -16.32 7.14
N LYS A 127 1.37 -15.13 6.52
CA LYS A 127 1.98 -14.87 5.20
C LYS A 127 3.49 -15.07 5.21
N LEU A 128 4.20 -14.57 6.23
CA LEU A 128 5.64 -14.80 6.38
C LEU A 128 5.97 -16.29 6.42
N LYS A 129 5.19 -17.07 7.17
CA LYS A 129 5.37 -18.53 7.27
C LYS A 129 5.10 -19.23 5.94
N LEU A 130 3.99 -18.91 5.28
CA LEU A 130 3.61 -19.51 3.99
C LEU A 130 4.63 -19.18 2.88
N ASN A 131 5.13 -17.94 2.86
CA ASN A 131 6.13 -17.49 1.91
C ASN A 131 7.57 -17.88 2.30
N LYS A 132 7.74 -18.59 3.43
CA LYS A 132 9.02 -19.09 3.95
C LYS A 132 10.07 -17.98 4.12
N VAL A 133 9.63 -16.80 4.55
CA VAL A 133 10.52 -15.67 4.82
C VAL A 133 11.37 -16.01 6.04
N LYS A 134 12.68 -16.16 5.86
CA LYS A 134 13.62 -16.40 6.97
C LYS A 134 13.65 -15.16 7.86
N CYS A 135 13.45 -15.35 9.16
CA CYS A 135 13.39 -14.24 10.10
C CYS A 135 14.24 -14.52 11.33
N LYS A 136 15.14 -13.61 11.67
CA LYS A 136 15.82 -13.58 12.97
C LYS A 136 15.25 -12.44 13.80
N ILE A 137 14.79 -12.75 15.01
CA ILE A 137 14.14 -11.78 15.89
C ILE A 137 14.83 -11.72 17.25
N LEU A 138 15.14 -10.52 17.71
CA LEU A 138 15.59 -10.24 19.07
C LEU A 138 14.43 -9.71 19.90
N LEU A 139 14.18 -10.35 21.03
CA LEU A 139 13.11 -10.01 21.96
C LEU A 139 13.67 -9.84 23.38
N PRO A 140 13.02 -9.05 24.23
CA PRO A 140 13.31 -9.07 25.67
C PRO A 140 12.89 -10.43 26.27
N GLU A 141 13.61 -10.90 27.30
CA GLU A 141 13.39 -12.20 27.94
C GLU A 141 11.93 -12.39 28.44
N ASN A 142 11.27 -11.31 28.89
CA ASN A 142 9.87 -11.34 29.35
C ASN A 142 8.84 -11.52 28.22
N LYS A 143 9.27 -11.51 26.95
CA LYS A 143 8.44 -11.79 25.76
C LYS A 143 8.79 -13.13 25.11
N LYS A 144 9.52 -14.00 25.82
CA LYS A 144 9.86 -15.35 25.35
C LYS A 144 8.62 -16.14 24.98
N ARG A 145 8.65 -16.74 23.79
CA ARG A 145 7.59 -17.60 23.25
C ARG A 145 8.17 -18.54 22.21
N ASP A 146 7.47 -19.64 21.95
CA ASP A 146 7.91 -20.60 20.95
C ASP A 146 7.67 -20.08 19.54
N PHE A 147 8.76 -19.97 18.79
CA PHE A 147 8.72 -19.64 17.37
C PHE A 147 9.00 -20.90 16.56
N LEU A 148 8.14 -21.14 15.56
CA LEU A 148 8.37 -22.20 14.58
C LEU A 148 9.12 -21.63 13.39
N ASN A 149 9.88 -22.50 12.71
CA ASN A 149 10.50 -22.22 11.41
C ASN A 149 9.47 -21.54 10.46
N PRO A 150 9.81 -20.42 9.77
CA PRO A 150 11.14 -19.87 9.49
C PRO A 150 11.70 -18.83 10.48
N PHE A 151 11.13 -18.72 11.68
CA PHE A 151 11.57 -17.75 12.69
C PHE A 151 12.61 -18.35 13.63
N ILE A 152 13.71 -17.63 13.85
CA ILE A 152 14.73 -17.91 14.85
C ILE A 152 14.73 -16.75 15.84
N ALA A 153 14.47 -17.03 17.11
CA ALA A 153 14.43 -16.00 18.14
C ALA A 153 15.63 -16.12 19.09
N LYS A 154 16.13 -14.97 19.54
CA LYS A 154 17.04 -14.86 20.67
C LYS A 154 16.54 -13.79 21.64
N TYR A 155 17.01 -13.88 22.88
CA TYR A 155 16.51 -13.10 23.99
C TYR A 155 17.59 -12.23 24.61
N LEU A 156 17.28 -10.94 24.78
CA LEU A 156 18.11 -9.96 25.49
C LEU A 156 17.70 -9.92 26.96
N SER A 157 18.67 -9.76 27.85
CA SER A 157 18.43 -9.66 29.31
C SER A 157 17.71 -8.37 29.74
N GLU A 158 17.45 -7.48 28.78
CA GLU A 158 16.66 -6.27 28.98
C GLU A 158 15.20 -6.65 29.26
N LYS A 159 14.65 -6.11 30.36
CA LYS A 159 13.27 -6.39 30.80
C LYS A 159 12.27 -5.39 30.22
N GLU A 160 12.76 -4.23 29.79
CA GLU A 160 11.92 -3.18 29.25
C GLU A 160 11.56 -3.47 27.80
N VAL A 161 10.30 -3.24 27.45
CA VAL A 161 9.82 -3.42 26.10
C VAL A 161 9.77 -2.04 25.44
N ILE A 162 10.55 -1.87 24.38
CA ILE A 162 10.59 -0.62 23.65
C ILE A 162 9.33 -0.56 22.76
N PRO A 163 8.58 0.56 22.75
CA PRO A 163 7.36 0.71 21.93
C PRO A 163 7.65 0.94 20.45
N SER A 164 8.78 0.44 19.96
CA SER A 164 9.19 0.52 18.57
C SER A 164 9.31 -0.88 17.96
N THR A 165 9.68 -0.94 16.69
CA THR A 165 10.18 -2.15 16.03
C THR A 165 11.10 -1.71 14.92
N ILE A 166 12.28 -2.31 14.85
CA ILE A 166 13.24 -2.08 13.78
C ILE A 166 13.29 -3.37 12.97
N ALA A 167 13.03 -3.27 11.67
CA ALA A 167 13.11 -4.36 10.72
C ALA A 167 14.11 -4.02 9.60
N ILE A 168 15.06 -4.90 9.35
CA ILE A 168 16.10 -4.76 8.32
C ILE A 168 15.89 -5.86 7.29
N TYR A 169 15.85 -5.48 6.02
CA TYR A 169 15.75 -6.41 4.89
C TYR A 169 16.34 -5.75 3.65
N GLU A 170 17.03 -6.52 2.80
CA GLU A 170 17.65 -5.99 1.58
C GLU A 170 18.52 -4.74 1.88
N ASP A 171 18.29 -3.63 1.17
CA ASP A 171 18.92 -2.32 1.39
C ASP A 171 18.05 -1.37 2.24
N LYS A 172 17.08 -1.90 2.99
CA LYS A 172 16.05 -1.14 3.70
C LYS A 172 16.09 -1.32 5.21
N VAL A 173 15.76 -0.26 5.92
CA VAL A 173 15.52 -0.24 7.36
C VAL A 173 14.15 0.36 7.61
N LEU A 174 13.27 -0.38 8.27
CA LEU A 174 11.95 0.06 8.66
C LEU A 174 11.90 0.23 10.18
N ASN A 175 11.76 1.47 10.63
CA ASN A 175 11.53 1.81 12.02
C ASN A 175 10.05 2.10 12.22
N ILE A 176 9.38 1.35 13.09
CA ILE A 176 7.97 1.52 13.42
C ILE A 176 7.87 1.98 14.86
N ILE A 177 7.07 3.01 15.12
CA ILE A 177 6.68 3.46 16.45
C ILE A 177 5.20 3.11 16.58
N TRP A 178 4.87 2.25 17.54
CA TRP A 178 3.52 1.74 17.72
C TRP A 178 2.68 2.67 18.59
N GLY A 179 1.36 2.65 18.38
CA GLY A 179 0.39 3.51 19.05
C GLY A 179 -0.97 3.44 18.36
N GLU A 180 -1.93 4.25 18.80
CA GLU A 180 -3.27 4.32 18.14
C GLU A 180 -3.14 4.68 16.66
N GLU A 181 -2.27 5.64 16.35
CA GLU A 181 -1.85 6.02 15.01
C GLU A 181 -0.36 5.72 14.83
N PRO A 182 0.02 4.51 14.38
CA PRO A 182 1.42 4.13 14.27
C PRO A 182 2.11 4.93 13.17
N ILE A 183 3.38 5.24 13.40
CA ILE A 183 4.25 5.94 12.46
C ILE A 183 5.37 4.99 12.06
N ALA A 184 5.69 4.93 10.77
CA ALA A 184 6.83 4.18 10.29
C ALA A 184 7.74 5.06 9.43
N ILE A 185 9.04 4.86 9.56
CA ILE A 185 10.08 5.48 8.75
C ILE A 185 10.77 4.36 7.99
N LEU A 186 10.62 4.36 6.67
CA LEU A 186 11.36 3.48 5.78
C LEU A 186 12.58 4.22 5.24
N ILE A 187 13.77 3.72 5.54
CA ILE A 187 15.03 4.23 5.02
C ILE A 187 15.51 3.26 3.95
N ILE A 188 15.64 3.72 2.72
CA ILE A 188 16.22 2.96 1.61
C ILE A 188 17.66 3.42 1.46
N SER A 189 18.58 2.64 2.03
CA SER A 189 20.01 2.89 1.93
C SER A 189 20.85 1.69 2.33
N GLU A 190 21.70 1.25 1.40
CA GLU A 190 22.67 0.18 1.63
C GLU A 190 23.63 0.48 2.80
N LYS A 191 24.05 1.74 2.95
CA LYS A 191 24.91 2.15 4.09
C LYS A 191 24.16 2.07 5.42
N ALA A 192 22.89 2.50 5.44
CA ALA A 192 22.07 2.44 6.65
C ALA A 192 21.74 0.98 7.00
N SER A 193 21.29 0.17 6.04
CA SER A 193 20.95 -1.22 6.26
C SER A 193 22.16 -2.02 6.76
N GLN A 194 23.35 -1.78 6.20
CA GLN A 194 24.58 -2.43 6.67
C GLN A 194 24.96 -2.00 8.09
N SER A 195 24.81 -0.71 8.43
CA SER A 195 25.08 -0.20 9.78
C SER A 195 24.13 -0.82 10.81
N TYR A 196 22.83 -0.83 10.52
CA TYR A 196 21.81 -1.45 11.37
C TYR A 196 21.99 -2.96 11.49
N LYS A 197 22.38 -3.64 10.41
CA LYS A 197 22.73 -5.06 10.44
C LYS A 197 23.92 -5.33 11.35
N ASN A 198 24.96 -4.49 11.32
CA ASN A 198 26.10 -4.62 12.23
C ASN A 198 25.66 -4.48 13.70
N TYR A 199 24.78 -3.51 14.02
CA TYR A 199 24.21 -3.40 15.36
C TYR A 199 23.40 -4.63 15.76
N PHE A 200 22.55 -5.13 14.85
CA PHE A 200 21.80 -6.36 15.08
C PHE A 200 22.72 -7.54 15.40
N GLU A 201 23.78 -7.75 14.62
CA GLU A 201 24.73 -8.86 14.82
C GLU A 201 25.51 -8.75 16.15
N LEU A 202 25.84 -7.54 16.59
CA LEU A 202 26.44 -7.31 17.91
C LEU A 202 25.49 -7.75 19.04
N LEU A 203 24.22 -7.34 18.96
CA LEU A 203 23.19 -7.77 19.91
C LEU A 203 22.93 -9.28 19.81
N TRP A 204 22.91 -9.83 18.60
CA TRP A 204 22.66 -11.24 18.34
C TRP A 204 23.71 -12.17 18.97
N LYS A 205 24.97 -11.73 19.00
CA LYS A 205 26.08 -12.46 19.63
C LYS A 205 25.98 -12.50 21.16
N THR A 206 25.45 -11.44 21.77
CA THR A 206 25.30 -11.34 23.23
C THR A 206 23.98 -11.91 23.74
N ALA A 207 22.97 -12.03 22.87
CA ALA A 207 21.67 -12.59 23.20
C ALA A 207 21.70 -14.11 23.41
N LYS A 208 20.85 -14.56 24.35
CA LYS A 208 20.67 -15.98 24.69
C LYS A 208 19.68 -16.65 23.75
N SER A 209 19.83 -17.95 23.54
CA SER A 209 18.87 -18.76 22.78
C SER A 209 17.59 -19.09 23.57
#